data_AF-A0A955YAG6-F1
#
_entry.id   AF-A0A955YAG6-F1
#
_cell.length_a   1.000
_cell.length_b   1.000
_cell.length_c   1.000
_cell.angle_alpha   90.00
_cell.angle_beta   90.00
_cell.angle_gamma   90.00
#
_symmetry.space_group_name_H-M   'P 1'
#
loop_
_entity.id
_entity.type
_entity.pdbx_description
1 polymer ?
#
loop_
_entity_poly.entity_id
_entity_poly.type
_entity_poly.pdbx_seq_one_letter_code
_entity_poly.pdbx_strand_id
1 'polypeptide(L)'
;MNAEHHAARRAALLRQVGGPVLLLGNREIPRTLPMTPYPFRQDSTFLYFTGCDLPDAAVLLEEGRETLFLPRPSDDDPLWHGPAPTIEERAAALGFPSVRPSDTLDAAIEGLSPRTLAVPDPRQNARLAALTGRPHTFGKHHGDPDLVDAVIALRRTKGPEELEQMRVAAAASTRAHVAVMRAIRPGTSERALTALFEGVLALHGATPGYGTILTVRGEVLHNHHHGNTLEAGQLLLIDGGGEIGS
;
A
#
# COMPACT_ATOMS: atom_id res chain seq x y z
N MET A 1 0.56 -1.44 13.80
CA MET A 1 1.70 -2.35 14.07
C MET A 1 2.85 -1.49 14.55
N ASN A 2 3.68 -1.97 15.47
CA ASN A 2 4.79 -1.20 16.01
C ASN A 2 6.10 -1.43 15.23
N ALA A 3 7.12 -0.62 15.53
CA ALA A 3 8.44 -0.69 14.91
C ALA A 3 9.13 -2.07 15.09
N GLU A 4 8.96 -2.69 16.27
CA GLU A 4 9.55 -4.00 16.59
C GLU A 4 9.02 -5.11 15.68
N HIS A 5 7.71 -5.08 15.36
CA HIS A 5 7.07 -6.03 14.47
C HIS A 5 7.64 -5.97 13.05
N HIS A 6 7.87 -4.75 12.53
CA HIS A 6 8.50 -4.55 11.23
C HIS A 6 9.97 -5.01 11.24
N ALA A 7 10.73 -4.71 12.29
CA ALA A 7 12.12 -5.19 12.44
C ALA A 7 12.20 -6.74 12.47
N ALA A 8 11.30 -7.40 13.18
CA ALA A 8 11.23 -8.86 13.22
C ALA A 8 10.99 -9.48 11.83
N ARG A 9 10.13 -8.85 11.01
CA ARG A 9 9.89 -9.25 9.61
C ARG A 9 11.11 -9.08 8.73
N ARG A 10 11.83 -7.96 8.84
CA ARG A 10 13.07 -7.71 8.07
C ARG A 10 14.15 -8.74 8.42
N ALA A 11 14.33 -9.02 9.72
CA ALA A 11 15.25 -10.06 10.18
C ALA A 11 14.85 -11.46 9.67
N ALA A 12 13.54 -11.78 9.64
CA ALA A 12 13.04 -13.04 9.10
C ALA A 12 13.25 -13.17 7.59
N LEU A 13 13.10 -12.06 6.85
CA LEU A 13 13.36 -12.00 5.42
C LEU A 13 14.84 -12.30 5.11
N LEU A 14 15.76 -11.59 5.76
CA LEU A 14 17.21 -11.76 5.54
C LEU A 14 17.68 -13.19 5.83
N ARG A 15 17.10 -13.86 6.85
CA ARG A 15 17.38 -15.27 7.16
C ARG A 15 16.96 -16.24 6.06
N GLN A 16 15.95 -15.90 5.25
CA GLN A 16 15.42 -16.80 4.20
C GLN A 16 16.15 -16.64 2.86
N VAL A 17 16.49 -15.41 2.47
CA VAL A 17 16.96 -15.14 1.09
C VAL A 17 18.49 -15.05 0.97
N GLY A 18 19.18 -14.64 2.05
CA GLY A 18 20.61 -14.37 2.05
C GLY A 18 21.03 -13.21 1.13
N GLY A 19 22.06 -12.47 1.53
CA GLY A 19 22.57 -11.33 0.76
C GLY A 19 21.71 -10.06 0.87
N PRO A 20 22.12 -8.96 0.21
CA PRO A 20 21.44 -7.68 0.29
C PRO A 20 20.07 -7.71 -0.41
N VAL A 21 19.07 -7.05 0.18
CA VAL A 21 17.72 -6.88 -0.37
C VAL A 21 17.40 -5.40 -0.51
N LEU A 22 16.95 -4.99 -1.70
CA LEU A 22 16.45 -3.64 -2.00
C LEU A 22 14.95 -3.71 -2.25
N LEU A 23 14.17 -2.95 -1.49
CA LEU A 23 12.74 -2.75 -1.73
C LEU A 23 12.48 -1.26 -1.97
N LEU A 24 11.80 -0.94 -3.08
CA LEU A 24 11.36 0.41 -3.37
C LEU A 24 9.89 0.58 -2.95
N GLY A 25 9.57 1.71 -2.35
CA GLY A 25 8.21 2.17 -2.16
C GLY A 25 7.63 2.77 -3.44
N ASN A 26 6.32 2.95 -3.45
CA ASN A 26 5.60 3.68 -4.49
C ASN A 26 5.95 5.18 -4.44
N ARG A 27 5.67 5.84 -5.56
CA ARG A 27 5.70 7.30 -5.68
C ARG A 27 4.29 7.83 -5.78
N GLU A 28 4.15 9.15 -5.63
CA GLU A 28 2.93 9.80 -6.03
C GLU A 28 2.73 9.75 -7.55
N ILE A 29 1.48 9.51 -7.95
CA ILE A 29 1.08 9.48 -9.36
C ILE A 29 0.22 10.72 -9.62
N PRO A 30 0.69 11.68 -10.43
CA PRO A 30 -0.10 12.84 -10.83
C PRO A 30 -1.39 12.41 -11.54
N ARG A 31 -2.53 12.98 -11.12
CA ARG A 31 -3.82 12.77 -11.79
C ARG A 31 -3.97 13.67 -13.01
N THR A 32 -3.64 14.95 -12.85
CA THR A 32 -3.71 15.97 -13.91
C THR A 32 -2.46 16.82 -13.99
N LEU A 33 -1.89 17.19 -12.84
CA LEU A 33 -0.68 18.01 -12.68
C LEU A 33 0.13 17.45 -11.51
N PRO A 34 1.44 17.75 -11.40
CA PRO A 34 2.28 17.26 -10.30
C PRO A 34 1.71 17.54 -8.90
N MET A 35 1.11 18.72 -8.70
CA MET A 35 0.49 19.12 -7.42
C MET A 35 -0.92 18.55 -7.18
N THR A 36 -1.38 17.63 -8.01
CA THR A 36 -2.70 16.99 -7.88
C THR A 36 -2.55 15.49 -8.08
N PRO A 37 -1.90 14.78 -7.13
CA PRO A 37 -1.76 13.35 -7.21
C PRO A 37 -3.10 12.64 -6.98
N TYR A 38 -3.18 11.38 -7.42
CA TYR A 38 -4.14 10.44 -6.86
C TYR A 38 -3.87 10.24 -5.36
N PRO A 39 -4.86 9.81 -4.56
CA PRO A 39 -4.60 9.37 -3.19
C PRO A 39 -3.43 8.39 -3.14
N PHE A 40 -2.42 8.71 -2.34
CA PHE A 40 -1.23 7.88 -2.22
C PHE A 40 -1.59 6.57 -1.51
N ARG A 41 -0.96 5.49 -1.97
CA ARG A 41 -1.05 4.17 -1.33
C ARG A 41 0.26 3.43 -1.57
N GLN A 42 0.90 3.01 -0.49
CA GLN A 42 2.21 2.36 -0.54
C GLN A 42 2.19 0.97 -1.20
N ASP A 43 3.33 0.52 -1.72
CA ASP A 43 3.50 -0.89 -2.09
C ASP A 43 3.30 -1.79 -0.87
N SER A 44 2.49 -2.86 -1.03
CA SER A 44 2.13 -3.69 0.12
C SER A 44 3.31 -4.47 0.69
N THR A 45 4.30 -4.83 -0.13
CA THR A 45 5.49 -5.53 0.34
C THR A 45 6.41 -4.57 1.08
N PHE A 46 6.62 -3.37 0.53
CA PHE A 46 7.36 -2.31 1.21
C PHE A 46 6.71 -1.99 2.57
N LEU A 47 5.42 -1.65 2.60
CA LEU A 47 4.69 -1.33 3.83
C LEU A 47 4.75 -2.46 4.87
N TYR A 48 4.66 -3.72 4.42
CA TYR A 48 4.75 -4.89 5.30
C TYR A 48 6.06 -4.95 6.09
N PHE A 49 7.19 -4.61 5.46
CA PHE A 49 8.52 -4.67 6.08
C PHE A 49 8.97 -3.36 6.75
N THR A 50 8.42 -2.22 6.34
CA THR A 50 8.91 -0.91 6.81
C THR A 50 7.92 -0.16 7.69
N GLY A 51 6.60 -0.35 7.50
CA GLY A 51 5.58 0.52 8.09
C GLY A 51 5.62 1.96 7.56
N CYS A 52 6.43 2.22 6.53
CA CYS A 52 6.65 3.56 6.00
C CYS A 52 5.65 3.88 4.88
N ASP A 53 4.73 4.81 5.14
CA ASP A 53 3.75 5.31 4.18
C ASP A 53 4.18 6.65 3.54
N LEU A 54 5.49 6.85 3.34
CA LEU A 54 6.00 8.01 2.60
C LEU A 54 6.28 7.63 1.14
N PRO A 55 5.95 8.52 0.19
CA PRO A 55 6.32 8.33 -1.21
C PRO A 55 7.83 8.41 -1.39
N ASP A 56 8.33 7.82 -2.48
CA ASP A 56 9.73 7.86 -2.89
C ASP A 56 10.72 7.31 -1.84
N ALA A 57 10.21 6.53 -0.88
CA ALA A 57 11.00 5.82 0.09
C ALA A 57 11.61 4.53 -0.49
N ALA A 58 12.75 4.10 0.05
CA ALA A 58 13.36 2.82 -0.27
C ALA A 58 14.02 2.22 0.99
N VAL A 59 14.28 0.93 0.99
CA VAL A 59 15.03 0.29 2.08
C VAL A 59 16.06 -0.68 1.50
N LEU A 60 17.29 -0.56 1.99
CA LEU A 60 18.37 -1.52 1.75
C LEU A 60 18.59 -2.32 3.03
N LEU A 61 18.41 -3.63 2.94
CA LEU A 61 18.59 -4.58 4.01
C LEU A 61 19.84 -5.41 3.73
N GLU A 62 20.78 -5.37 4.64
CA GLU A 62 22.03 -6.14 4.61
C GLU A 62 22.19 -6.86 5.96
N GLU A 63 23.07 -7.85 6.01
CA GLU A 63 23.37 -8.52 7.26
C GLU A 63 23.98 -7.53 8.27
N GLY A 64 23.27 -7.31 9.38
CA GLY A 64 23.67 -6.37 10.42
C GLY A 64 23.50 -4.88 10.08
N ARG A 65 22.92 -4.53 8.93
CA ARG A 65 22.69 -3.13 8.54
C ARG A 65 21.36 -2.96 7.81
N GLU A 66 20.54 -2.04 8.31
CA GLU A 66 19.24 -1.70 7.73
C GLU A 66 19.21 -0.19 7.49
N THR A 67 19.11 0.22 6.22
CA THR A 67 19.13 1.64 5.84
C THR A 67 17.82 2.01 5.18
N LEU A 68 17.07 2.91 5.80
CA LEU A 68 15.90 3.54 5.18
C LEU A 68 16.35 4.74 4.35
N PHE A 69 15.75 4.93 3.19
CA PHE A 69 15.99 6.07 2.32
C PHE A 69 14.70 6.87 2.23
N LEU A 70 14.75 8.14 2.65
CA LEU A 70 13.59 9.02 2.68
C LEU A 70 13.82 10.29 1.84
N PRO A 71 12.78 10.84 1.20
CA PRO A 71 12.88 12.17 0.60
C PRO A 71 13.23 13.20 1.68
N ARG A 72 14.05 14.18 1.32
CA ARG A 72 14.28 15.33 2.20
C ARG A 72 13.01 16.19 2.22
N PRO A 73 12.61 16.72 3.38
CA PRO A 73 11.65 17.82 3.42
C PRO A 73 12.16 18.96 2.53
N SER A 74 11.25 19.61 1.80
CA SER A 74 11.61 20.80 1.02
C SER A 74 11.88 21.98 1.96
N ASP A 75 12.74 22.91 1.56
CA ASP A 75 13.06 24.09 2.40
C ASP A 75 11.83 24.98 2.66
N ASP A 76 10.84 24.94 1.77
CA ASP A 76 9.55 25.63 1.86
C ASP A 76 8.41 24.76 2.44
N ASP A 77 8.66 23.47 2.72
CA ASP A 77 7.68 22.54 3.30
C ASP A 77 7.04 23.08 4.59
N PRO A 78 7.79 23.70 5.54
CA PRO A 78 7.19 24.28 6.74
C PRO A 78 6.21 25.42 6.48
N LEU A 79 6.34 26.14 5.37
CA LEU A 79 5.44 27.23 5.00
C LEU A 79 4.07 26.72 4.55
N TRP A 80 4.03 25.55 3.89
CA TRP A 80 2.83 24.99 3.27
C TRP A 80 2.15 23.92 4.12
N HIS A 81 2.94 23.11 4.84
CA HIS A 81 2.48 21.90 5.52
C HIS A 81 2.73 21.94 7.03
N GLY A 82 3.38 23.00 7.54
CA GLY A 82 3.77 23.14 8.94
C GLY A 82 5.04 22.35 9.29
N PRO A 83 5.48 22.39 10.57
CA PRO A 83 6.68 21.69 11.00
C PRO A 83 6.60 20.18 10.68
N ALA A 84 7.56 19.69 9.89
CA ALA A 84 7.67 18.29 9.52
C ALA A 84 8.81 17.62 10.32
N PRO A 85 8.62 16.38 10.82
CA PRO A 85 9.71 15.63 11.42
C PRO A 85 10.86 15.39 10.43
N THR A 86 12.09 15.36 10.94
CA THR A 86 13.28 15.06 10.12
C THR A 86 13.27 13.61 9.64
N ILE A 87 14.13 13.28 8.66
CA ILE A 87 14.25 11.89 8.19
C ILE A 87 14.74 10.95 9.31
N GLU A 88 15.55 11.46 10.24
CA GLU A 88 16.06 10.73 11.41
C GLU A 88 14.94 10.44 12.41
N GLU A 89 14.10 11.43 12.71
CA GLU A 89 12.95 11.24 13.60
C GLU A 89 11.96 10.23 13.03
N ARG A 90 11.70 10.30 11.71
CA ARG A 90 10.83 9.35 11.00
C ARG A 90 11.40 7.95 11.02
N ALA A 91 12.70 7.80 10.73
CA ALA A 91 13.35 6.51 10.75
C ALA A 91 13.37 5.88 12.15
N ALA A 92 13.64 6.67 13.18
CA ALA A 92 13.59 6.22 14.57
C ALA A 92 12.19 5.73 14.96
N ALA A 93 11.13 6.46 14.58
CA ALA A 93 9.74 6.05 14.83
C ALA A 93 9.36 4.73 14.11
N LEU A 94 9.98 4.46 12.96
CA LEU A 94 9.82 3.23 12.17
C LEU A 94 10.77 2.09 12.59
N GLY A 95 11.64 2.32 13.58
CA GLY A 95 12.61 1.34 14.08
C GLY A 95 13.75 1.05 13.12
N PHE A 96 14.20 2.05 12.36
CA PHE A 96 15.38 1.95 11.52
C PHE A 96 16.62 2.50 12.24
N PRO A 97 17.73 1.73 12.28
CA PRO A 97 18.96 2.19 12.91
C PRO A 97 19.73 3.20 12.06
N SER A 98 19.46 3.27 10.75
CA SER A 98 20.10 4.19 9.82
C SER A 98 19.09 4.73 8.81
N VAL A 99 19.25 6.01 8.48
CA VAL A 99 18.50 6.67 7.42
C VAL A 99 19.44 7.50 6.56
N ARG A 100 19.11 7.59 5.27
CA ARG A 100 19.79 8.44 4.30
C ARG A 100 18.78 9.17 3.42
N PRO A 101 19.14 10.30 2.81
CA PRO A 101 18.35 10.92 1.75
C PRO A 101 18.18 9.98 0.54
N SER A 102 16.98 9.97 -0.06
CA SER A 102 16.62 9.06 -1.17
C SER A 102 17.40 9.28 -2.47
N ASP A 103 17.97 10.47 -2.66
CA ASP A 103 18.89 10.81 -3.74
C ASP A 103 20.28 10.14 -3.59
N THR A 104 20.61 9.61 -2.42
CA THR A 104 21.87 8.89 -2.17
C THR A 104 21.78 7.37 -2.38
N LEU A 105 20.60 6.84 -2.73
CA LEU A 105 20.36 5.40 -2.89
C LEU A 105 21.29 4.78 -3.94
N ASP A 106 21.43 5.42 -5.10
CA ASP A 106 22.17 4.88 -6.23
C ASP A 106 23.66 4.68 -5.87
N ALA A 107 24.25 5.62 -5.13
CA ALA A 107 25.60 5.50 -4.58
C ALA A 107 25.69 4.45 -3.46
N ALA A 108 24.63 4.25 -2.67
CA ALA A 108 24.61 3.26 -1.60
C ALA A 108 24.57 1.81 -2.10
N ILE A 109 24.05 1.59 -3.32
CA ILE A 109 23.98 0.27 -3.93
C ILE A 109 25.12 0.00 -4.92
N GLU A 110 26.01 0.97 -5.14
CA GLU A 110 27.13 0.82 -6.06
C GLU A 110 28.02 -0.35 -5.64
N GLY A 111 28.30 -1.27 -6.57
CA GLY A 111 29.05 -2.50 -6.28
C GLY A 111 28.26 -3.58 -5.53
N LEU A 112 27.02 -3.32 -5.14
CA LEU A 112 26.12 -4.34 -4.60
C LEU A 112 25.30 -4.98 -5.73
N SER A 113 24.84 -6.19 -5.50
CA SER A 113 23.87 -6.88 -6.36
C SER A 113 22.65 -7.30 -5.54
N PRO A 114 21.84 -6.32 -5.08
CA PRO A 114 20.72 -6.62 -4.20
C PRO A 114 19.64 -7.42 -4.92
N ARG A 115 19.05 -8.37 -4.20
CA ARG A 115 17.79 -8.99 -4.58
C ARG A 115 16.69 -7.93 -4.48
N THR A 116 15.76 -7.92 -5.42
CA THR A 116 14.68 -6.93 -5.45
C THR A 116 13.42 -7.51 -6.09
N LEU A 117 12.32 -6.76 -5.97
CA LEU A 117 11.00 -7.13 -6.47
C LEU A 117 10.45 -6.01 -7.34
N ALA A 118 9.73 -6.40 -8.40
CA ALA A 118 8.94 -5.45 -9.17
C ALA A 118 7.73 -4.98 -8.34
N VAL A 119 7.40 -3.70 -8.47
CA VAL A 119 6.27 -3.03 -7.79
C VAL A 119 5.23 -2.56 -8.80
N PRO A 120 3.97 -2.29 -8.41
CA PRO A 120 2.95 -1.82 -9.34
C PRO A 120 3.31 -0.52 -10.09
N ASP A 121 4.16 0.34 -9.51
CA ASP A 121 4.64 1.55 -10.18
C ASP A 121 5.66 1.24 -11.30
N PRO A 122 5.31 1.44 -12.58
CA PRO A 122 6.22 1.15 -13.69
C PRO A 122 7.47 2.04 -13.71
N ARG A 123 7.43 3.25 -13.11
CA ARG A 123 8.60 4.14 -13.02
C ARG A 123 9.62 3.62 -12.02
N GLN A 124 9.16 3.08 -10.89
CA GLN A 124 10.04 2.40 -9.94
C GLN A 124 10.64 1.14 -10.57
N ASN A 125 9.87 0.38 -11.35
CA ASN A 125 10.42 -0.76 -12.10
C ASN A 125 11.48 -0.35 -13.13
N ALA A 126 11.29 0.78 -13.82
CA ALA A 126 12.31 1.33 -14.72
C ALA A 126 13.58 1.74 -13.96
N ARG A 127 13.44 2.33 -12.77
CA ARG A 127 14.58 2.63 -11.88
C ARG A 127 15.28 1.34 -11.44
N LEU A 128 14.55 0.33 -10.98
CA LEU A 128 15.11 -0.98 -10.64
C LEU A 128 15.85 -1.61 -11.81
N ALA A 129 15.33 -1.49 -13.03
CA ALA A 129 15.99 -2.02 -14.21
C ALA A 129 17.31 -1.30 -14.50
N ALA A 130 17.37 0.02 -14.33
CA ALA A 130 18.60 0.78 -14.43
C ALA A 130 19.62 0.41 -13.35
N LEU A 131 19.16 0.20 -12.10
CA LEU A 131 20.02 -0.13 -10.96
C LEU A 131 20.57 -1.56 -11.00
N THR A 132 19.78 -2.52 -11.53
CA THR A 132 20.12 -3.96 -11.47
C THR A 132 20.55 -4.55 -12.82
N GLY A 133 20.38 -3.81 -13.92
CA GLY A 133 20.63 -4.32 -15.27
C GLY A 133 19.68 -5.45 -15.71
N ARG A 134 18.56 -5.65 -15.01
CA ARG A 134 17.58 -6.71 -15.28
C ARG A 134 16.18 -6.13 -15.49
N PRO A 135 15.33 -6.72 -16.34
CA PRO A 135 13.97 -6.24 -16.51
C PRO A 135 13.14 -6.49 -15.25
N HIS A 136 12.36 -5.48 -14.83
CA HIS A 136 11.36 -5.58 -13.76
C HIS A 136 10.01 -5.14 -14.31
N THR A 137 8.98 -5.94 -14.10
CA THR A 137 7.62 -5.65 -14.56
C THR A 137 6.64 -6.40 -13.69
N PHE A 138 5.82 -5.67 -12.93
CA PHE A 138 4.79 -6.27 -12.08
C PHE A 138 3.86 -7.17 -12.91
N GLY A 139 3.62 -8.39 -12.42
CA GLY A 139 2.80 -9.38 -13.13
C GLY A 139 3.51 -10.19 -14.23
N LYS A 140 4.80 -9.92 -14.52
CA LYS A 140 5.55 -10.63 -15.58
C LYS A 140 7.00 -10.94 -15.20
N HIS A 141 7.77 -9.92 -14.85
CA HIS A 141 9.17 -10.03 -14.40
C HIS A 141 9.22 -9.60 -12.94
N HIS A 142 8.85 -10.52 -12.04
CA HIS A 142 8.57 -10.23 -10.63
C HIS A 142 9.79 -9.84 -9.79
N GLY A 143 11.00 -10.07 -10.28
CA GLY A 143 12.25 -9.87 -9.54
C GLY A 143 12.92 -11.19 -9.18
N ASP A 144 13.60 -11.22 -8.05
CA ASP A 144 14.35 -12.38 -7.57
C ASP A 144 13.40 -13.49 -7.06
N PRO A 145 13.45 -14.74 -7.59
CA PRO A 145 12.51 -15.81 -7.22
C PRO A 145 12.56 -16.20 -5.75
N ASP A 146 13.75 -16.29 -5.14
CA ASP A 146 13.89 -16.66 -3.73
C ASP A 146 13.28 -15.58 -2.83
N LEU A 147 13.45 -14.31 -3.22
CA LEU A 147 12.82 -13.19 -2.53
C LEU A 147 11.29 -13.20 -2.68
N VAL A 148 10.77 -13.53 -3.87
CA VAL A 148 9.32 -13.70 -4.07
C VAL A 148 8.76 -14.78 -3.15
N ASP A 149 9.38 -15.96 -3.12
CA ASP A 149 8.92 -17.09 -2.32
C ASP A 149 8.98 -16.79 -0.82
N ALA A 150 10.05 -16.13 -0.35
CA ALA A 150 10.18 -15.71 1.03
C ALA A 150 9.09 -14.69 1.44
N VAL A 151 8.83 -13.69 0.60
CA VAL A 151 7.77 -12.69 0.85
C VAL A 151 6.39 -13.35 0.89
N ILE A 152 6.09 -14.26 -0.03
CA ILE A 152 4.83 -15.01 -0.03
C ILE A 152 4.71 -15.82 1.26
N ALA A 153 5.75 -16.57 1.64
CA ALA A 153 5.73 -17.39 2.84
C ALA A 153 5.47 -16.56 4.10
N LEU A 154 6.15 -15.41 4.23
CA LEU A 154 6.00 -14.50 5.37
C LEU A 154 4.62 -13.84 5.43
N ARG A 155 4.05 -13.41 4.29
CA ARG A 155 2.76 -12.70 4.25
C ARG A 155 1.54 -13.63 4.25
N ARG A 156 1.73 -14.93 4.00
CA ARG A 156 0.64 -15.91 3.95
C ARG A 156 -0.02 -16.09 5.31
N THR A 157 0.77 -16.26 6.36
CA THR A 157 0.29 -16.49 7.74
C THR A 157 0.27 -15.18 8.50
N LYS A 158 -0.89 -14.82 9.07
CA LYS A 158 -1.10 -13.53 9.75
C LYS A 158 -0.74 -13.67 11.23
N GLY A 159 0.03 -12.71 11.75
CA GLY A 159 0.27 -12.58 13.18
C GLY A 159 -0.95 -12.01 13.93
N PRO A 160 -0.93 -12.03 15.28
CA PRO A 160 -2.02 -11.50 16.09
C PRO A 160 -2.38 -10.04 15.79
N GLU A 161 -1.38 -9.18 15.60
CA GLU A 161 -1.60 -7.76 15.26
C GLU A 161 -2.27 -7.57 13.89
N GLU A 162 -1.90 -8.38 12.90
CA GLU A 162 -2.51 -8.34 11.57
C GLU A 162 -3.95 -8.83 11.61
N LEU A 163 -4.22 -9.91 12.34
CA LEU A 163 -5.57 -10.40 12.56
C LEU A 163 -6.44 -9.34 13.22
N GLU A 164 -5.88 -8.56 14.15
CA GLU A 164 -6.62 -7.48 14.78
C GLU A 164 -6.95 -6.36 13.78
N GLN A 165 -5.98 -5.90 12.99
CA GLN A 165 -6.26 -4.92 11.94
C GLN A 165 -7.31 -5.43 10.93
N MET A 166 -7.25 -6.70 10.54
CA MET A 166 -8.26 -7.32 9.69
C MET A 166 -9.66 -7.32 10.33
N ARG A 167 -9.77 -7.51 11.65
CA ARG A 167 -11.06 -7.41 12.36
C ARG A 167 -11.61 -5.99 12.35
N VAL A 168 -10.75 -4.98 12.51
CA VAL A 168 -11.17 -3.58 12.42
C VAL A 168 -11.71 -3.26 11.02
N ALA A 169 -11.00 -3.68 9.96
CA ALA A 169 -11.43 -3.51 8.57
C ALA A 169 -12.75 -4.25 8.29
N ALA A 170 -12.89 -5.48 8.78
CA ALA A 170 -14.13 -6.25 8.68
C ALA A 170 -15.30 -5.60 9.42
N ALA A 171 -15.06 -5.00 10.59
CA ALA A 171 -16.08 -4.29 11.36
C ALA A 171 -16.56 -3.03 10.63
N ALA A 172 -15.65 -2.24 10.05
CA ALA A 172 -16.00 -1.09 9.21
C ALA A 172 -16.83 -1.53 7.99
N SER A 173 -16.37 -2.57 7.28
CA SER A 173 -17.07 -3.14 6.13
C SER A 173 -18.47 -3.63 6.49
N THR A 174 -18.61 -4.35 7.61
CA THR A 174 -19.91 -4.84 8.10
C THR A 174 -20.89 -3.70 8.33
N ARG A 175 -20.43 -2.60 8.95
CA ARG A 175 -21.27 -1.41 9.17
C ARG A 175 -21.69 -0.78 7.84
N ALA A 176 -20.80 -0.69 6.86
CA ALA A 176 -21.11 -0.16 5.53
C ALA A 176 -22.15 -1.03 4.79
N HIS A 177 -21.98 -2.36 4.80
CA HIS A 177 -22.96 -3.31 4.26
C HIS A 177 -24.34 -3.17 4.93
N VAL A 178 -24.38 -3.10 6.26
CA VAL A 178 -25.63 -2.92 7.02
C VAL A 178 -26.30 -1.57 6.72
N ALA A 179 -25.51 -0.51 6.56
CA ALA A 179 -26.03 0.81 6.20
C ALA A 179 -26.69 0.78 4.82
N VAL A 180 -26.06 0.16 3.83
CA VAL A 180 -26.68 -0.03 2.51
C VAL A 180 -27.96 -0.83 2.63
N MET A 181 -27.94 -2.01 3.28
CA MET A 181 -29.13 -2.87 3.45
C MET A 181 -30.33 -2.11 4.04
N ARG A 182 -30.10 -1.18 4.97
CA ARG A 182 -31.15 -0.35 5.57
C ARG A 182 -31.66 0.76 4.65
N ALA A 183 -30.84 1.20 3.69
CA ALA A 183 -31.16 2.29 2.78
C ALA A 183 -31.80 1.81 1.46
N ILE A 184 -31.72 0.51 1.13
CA ILE A 184 -32.25 -0.06 -0.11
C ILE A 184 -33.77 0.18 -0.20
N ARG A 185 -34.20 0.73 -1.32
CA ARG A 185 -35.61 0.87 -1.71
C ARG A 185 -35.73 1.12 -3.21
N PRO A 186 -36.85 0.72 -3.85
CA PRO A 186 -37.13 1.11 -5.23
C PRO A 186 -37.00 2.62 -5.43
N GLY A 187 -36.43 3.03 -6.58
CA GLY A 187 -36.17 4.43 -6.92
C GLY A 187 -34.84 4.99 -6.39
N THR A 188 -34.12 4.27 -5.53
CA THR A 188 -32.75 4.66 -5.13
C THR A 188 -31.75 4.22 -6.20
N SER A 189 -30.71 5.01 -6.46
CA SER A 189 -29.68 4.65 -7.44
C SER A 189 -28.54 3.85 -6.84
N GLU A 190 -27.91 2.99 -7.65
CA GLU A 190 -26.66 2.31 -7.28
C GLU A 190 -25.62 3.33 -6.80
N ARG A 191 -25.45 4.46 -7.50
CA ARG A 191 -24.51 5.53 -7.13
C ARG A 191 -24.74 6.05 -5.71
N ALA A 192 -25.99 6.28 -5.31
CA ALA A 192 -26.29 6.78 -3.97
C ALA A 192 -25.92 5.76 -2.89
N LEU A 193 -26.15 4.47 -3.15
CA LEU A 193 -25.79 3.39 -2.24
C LEU A 193 -24.27 3.15 -2.20
N THR A 194 -23.56 3.26 -3.33
CA THR A 194 -22.09 3.21 -3.36
C THR A 194 -21.51 4.36 -2.52
N ALA A 195 -22.00 5.58 -2.69
CA ALA A 195 -21.56 6.73 -1.89
C ALA A 195 -21.84 6.54 -0.39
N LEU A 196 -22.99 5.96 -0.03
CA LEU A 196 -23.29 5.61 1.36
C LEU A 196 -22.32 4.57 1.91
N PHE A 197 -22.03 3.51 1.13
CA PHE A 197 -21.11 2.46 1.52
C PHE A 197 -19.72 3.02 1.83
N GLU A 198 -19.13 3.76 0.88
CA GLU A 198 -17.80 4.33 1.01
C GLU A 198 -17.74 5.42 2.07
N GLY A 199 -18.81 6.21 2.23
CA GLY A 199 -18.93 7.19 3.30
C GLY A 199 -18.92 6.55 4.68
N VAL A 200 -19.58 5.41 4.87
CA VAL A 200 -19.55 4.67 6.15
C VAL A 200 -18.17 4.05 6.41
N LEU A 201 -17.48 3.55 5.39
CA LEU A 201 -16.08 3.14 5.54
C LEU A 201 -15.22 4.31 6.04
N ALA A 202 -15.33 5.48 5.41
CA ALA A 202 -14.55 6.66 5.77
C ALA A 202 -14.82 7.13 7.22
N LEU A 203 -16.07 7.09 7.68
CA LEU A 203 -16.43 7.40 9.07
C LEU A 203 -15.79 6.47 10.10
N HIS A 204 -15.34 5.29 9.67
CA HIS A 204 -14.64 4.32 10.49
C HIS A 204 -13.14 4.23 10.19
N GLY A 205 -12.57 5.26 9.54
CA GLY A 205 -11.14 5.34 9.23
C GLY A 205 -10.69 4.33 8.18
N ALA A 206 -11.61 3.88 7.32
CA ALA A 206 -11.32 2.94 6.24
C ALA A 206 -11.55 3.59 4.87
N THR A 207 -10.80 3.15 3.88
CA THR A 207 -11.04 3.44 2.45
C THR A 207 -11.45 2.16 1.73
N PRO A 208 -12.02 2.20 0.52
CA PRO A 208 -12.26 0.97 -0.24
C PRO A 208 -10.94 0.25 -0.55
N GLY A 209 -10.82 -1.04 -0.22
CA GLY A 209 -9.63 -1.85 -0.53
C GLY A 209 -9.53 -2.24 -2.01
N TYR A 210 -10.62 -2.07 -2.75
CA TYR A 210 -10.73 -2.19 -4.20
C TYR A 210 -11.95 -1.39 -4.66
N GLY A 211 -12.11 -1.21 -5.97
CA GLY A 211 -13.27 -0.50 -6.51
C GLY A 211 -14.57 -1.18 -6.11
N THR A 212 -15.41 -0.49 -5.33
CA THR A 212 -16.70 -1.01 -4.86
C THR A 212 -17.55 -1.50 -6.04
N ILE A 213 -18.11 -2.70 -5.92
CA ILE A 213 -19.06 -3.28 -6.87
C ILE A 213 -20.40 -3.31 -6.16
N LEU A 214 -21.32 -2.46 -6.60
CA LEU A 214 -22.67 -2.39 -6.06
C LEU A 214 -23.62 -2.24 -7.23
N THR A 215 -24.37 -3.31 -7.53
CA THR A 215 -25.15 -3.36 -8.75
C THR A 215 -26.36 -4.29 -8.71
N VAL A 216 -27.39 -3.94 -9.49
CA VAL A 216 -28.52 -4.83 -9.81
C VAL A 216 -28.18 -5.83 -10.94
N ARG A 217 -27.04 -5.68 -11.60
CA ARG A 217 -26.52 -6.57 -12.66
C ARG A 217 -25.51 -7.57 -12.11
N GLY A 218 -25.95 -8.39 -11.15
CA GLY A 218 -25.08 -9.32 -10.41
C GLY A 218 -24.40 -10.40 -11.24
N GLU A 219 -24.80 -10.59 -12.49
CA GLU A 219 -24.13 -11.47 -13.46
C GLU A 219 -22.80 -10.91 -13.99
N VAL A 220 -22.52 -9.61 -13.77
CA VAL A 220 -21.29 -8.95 -14.20
C VAL A 220 -20.32 -8.84 -13.03
N LEU A 221 -19.27 -9.68 -13.04
CA LEU A 221 -18.38 -9.88 -11.89
C LEU A 221 -17.60 -8.63 -11.44
N HIS A 222 -17.12 -7.79 -12.37
CA HIS A 222 -16.38 -6.56 -12.06
C HIS A 222 -17.15 -5.32 -12.55
N ASN A 223 -18.38 -5.16 -12.07
CA ASN A 223 -19.22 -4.04 -12.49
C ASN A 223 -18.98 -2.77 -11.64
N HIS A 224 -18.18 -1.86 -12.18
CA HIS A 224 -17.94 -0.52 -11.60
C HIS A 224 -18.90 0.56 -12.14
N HIS A 225 -19.90 0.18 -12.93
CA HIS A 225 -20.94 1.10 -13.37
C HIS A 225 -22.07 1.16 -12.32
N HIS A 226 -22.32 2.37 -11.79
CA HIS A 226 -23.35 2.62 -10.77
C HIS A 226 -24.48 3.52 -11.28
N GLY A 227 -24.86 3.39 -12.55
CA GLY A 227 -25.85 4.25 -13.19
C GLY A 227 -27.29 3.77 -13.07
N ASN A 228 -27.55 2.54 -12.60
CA ASN A 228 -28.90 2.02 -12.56
C ASN A 228 -29.69 2.56 -11.36
N THR A 229 -31.01 2.55 -11.51
CA THR A 229 -31.98 2.80 -10.44
C THR A 229 -32.61 1.47 -10.04
N LEU A 230 -32.73 1.24 -8.74
CA LEU A 230 -33.32 0.02 -8.21
C LEU A 230 -34.82 -0.02 -8.48
N GLU A 231 -35.32 -1.17 -8.88
CA GLU A 231 -36.74 -1.47 -9.06
C GLU A 231 -37.22 -2.54 -8.08
N ALA A 232 -38.53 -2.58 -7.83
CA ALA A 232 -39.12 -3.60 -6.98
C ALA A 232 -38.92 -5.01 -7.58
N GLY A 233 -38.52 -5.97 -6.75
CA GLY A 233 -38.27 -7.35 -7.17
C GLY A 233 -36.86 -7.63 -7.69
N GLN A 234 -36.00 -6.61 -7.82
CA GLN A 234 -34.60 -6.80 -8.17
C GLN A 234 -33.77 -7.25 -6.96
N LEU A 235 -32.70 -8.02 -7.24
CA LEU A 235 -31.62 -8.26 -6.30
C LEU A 235 -30.56 -7.18 -6.47
N LEU A 236 -29.97 -6.75 -5.36
CA LEU A 236 -28.79 -5.91 -5.34
C LEU A 236 -27.60 -6.76 -4.85
N LEU A 237 -26.54 -6.82 -5.65
CA LEU A 237 -25.26 -7.41 -5.27
C LEU A 237 -24.34 -6.32 -4.75
N ILE A 238 -23.66 -6.58 -3.63
CA ILE A 238 -22.60 -5.73 -3.10
C ILE A 238 -21.36 -6.60 -2.90
N ASP A 239 -20.30 -6.28 -3.62
CA ASP A 239 -18.95 -6.75 -3.38
C ASP A 239 -18.06 -5.53 -3.08
N GLY A 240 -17.75 -5.37 -1.80
CA GLY A 240 -16.99 -4.23 -1.30
C GLY A 240 -16.46 -4.50 0.10
N GLY A 241 -15.27 -3.96 0.38
CA GLY A 241 -14.58 -4.10 1.66
C GLY A 241 -13.62 -2.94 1.90
N GLY A 242 -13.40 -2.64 3.17
CA GLY A 242 -12.50 -1.56 3.61
C GLY A 242 -11.05 -2.03 3.77
N GLU A 243 -10.11 -1.12 3.48
CA GLU A 243 -8.70 -1.16 3.87
C GLU A 243 -8.49 -0.18 5.03
N ILE A 244 -7.65 -0.57 6.00
CA ILE A 244 -7.27 0.25 7.17
C ILE A 244 -5.76 0.11 7.34
N GLY A 245 -5.11 1.20 7.78
CA GLY A 245 -3.68 1.20 8.09
C GLY A 245 -2.78 1.27 6.86
N SER A 246 -3.32 1.82 5.77
CA SER A 246 -2.56 2.51 4.72
C SER A 246 -2.05 3.83 5.29
#